data_AF-A0A7V9MSH7-F1
#
_entry.id   AF-A0A7V9MSH7-F1
#
_cell.length_a   1.000
_cell.length_b   1.000
_cell.length_c   1.000
_cell.angle_alpha   90.00
_cell.angle_beta   90.00
_cell.angle_gamma   90.00
#
_symmetry.space_group_name_H-M   'P 1'
#
loop_
_entity.id
_entity.type
_entity.pdbx_description
1 polymer ?
#
loop_
_entity_poly.entity_id
_entity_poly.type
_entity_poly.pdbx_seq_one_letter_code
_entity_poly.pdbx_strand_id
1 'polypeptide(L)'
;HGNKRSIITQREVPMNSASFPDGLKAALREDSDIVLVGEMRDLETISLALTAAETGLLVFGTLHTNNARKTIDRMVDVFPANKQAQVRTMLANSLRGVLAQLLLKKADGTGRIAVNEILVSNNAVSAIIREGATQKLQDVIVAGKGQGMQFMDDAILALLQQDLVSPHEAFMKAIDKALFKKFLPSDERALGDSVGGMREEQRRMPGGGIGRAAGVAPMSPR
;
A
#
# COMPACT_ATOMS: atom_id res chain seq x y z
N HIS A 1 -31.99 -12.56 9.04
CA HIS A 1 -31.23 -12.46 10.31
C HIS A 1 -31.86 -11.39 11.18
N GLY A 2 -31.92 -11.58 12.50
CA GLY A 2 -32.37 -10.54 13.44
C GLY A 2 -31.22 -9.62 13.85
N ASN A 3 -31.54 -8.34 14.11
CA ASN A 3 -30.59 -7.37 14.65
C ASN A 3 -30.10 -7.81 16.04
N LYS A 4 -28.80 -7.62 16.31
CA LYS A 4 -28.21 -7.87 17.64
C LYS A 4 -28.08 -6.55 18.40
N ARG A 5 -26.90 -5.92 18.35
CA ARG A 5 -26.62 -4.62 18.99
C ARG A 5 -26.61 -3.45 18.00
N SER A 6 -26.84 -3.73 16.72
CA SER A 6 -26.81 -2.77 15.63
C SER A 6 -27.90 -3.12 14.63
N ILE A 7 -28.41 -2.09 13.95
CA ILE A 7 -29.27 -2.24 12.78
C ILE A 7 -28.35 -2.38 11.57
N ILE A 8 -28.57 -3.42 10.76
CA ILE A 8 -27.76 -3.67 9.56
C ILE A 8 -28.66 -3.49 8.34
N THR A 9 -28.34 -2.48 7.54
CA THR A 9 -28.95 -2.25 6.24
C THR A 9 -27.96 -2.66 5.15
N GLN A 10 -28.37 -3.57 4.28
CA GLN A 10 -27.55 -4.05 3.16
C GLN A 10 -28.16 -3.59 1.84
N ARG A 11 -27.32 -3.05 0.95
CA ARG A 11 -27.72 -2.61 -0.38
C ARG A 11 -26.80 -3.25 -1.42
N GLU A 12 -27.38 -4.11 -2.24
CA GLU A 12 -26.69 -4.67 -3.39
C GLU A 12 -26.78 -3.70 -4.57
N VAL A 13 -25.70 -3.54 -5.32
CA VAL A 13 -25.68 -2.77 -6.57
C VAL A 13 -25.69 -3.77 -7.73
N PRO A 14 -26.62 -3.68 -8.70
CA PRO A 14 -27.60 -2.61 -8.90
C PRO A 14 -28.98 -2.84 -8.25
N MET A 15 -29.18 -3.96 -7.54
CA MET A 15 -30.52 -4.43 -7.15
C MET A 15 -31.27 -3.51 -6.16
N ASN A 16 -30.56 -2.94 -5.18
CA ASN A 16 -31.11 -2.07 -4.13
C ASN A 16 -30.60 -0.62 -4.22
N SER A 17 -29.62 -0.36 -5.08
CA SER A 17 -29.05 0.95 -5.35
C SER A 17 -28.53 0.99 -6.78
N ALA A 18 -28.76 2.09 -7.51
CA ALA A 18 -28.33 2.21 -8.90
C ALA A 18 -26.79 2.17 -9.04
N SER A 19 -26.06 2.69 -8.03
CA SER A 19 -24.60 2.74 -8.02
C SER A 19 -24.03 2.76 -6.60
N PHE A 20 -22.70 2.63 -6.46
CA PHE A 20 -22.02 2.83 -5.17
C PHE A 20 -22.17 4.27 -4.64
N PRO A 21 -21.95 5.33 -5.45
CA PRO A 21 -22.20 6.70 -5.02
C PRO A 21 -23.62 6.95 -4.51
N ASP A 22 -24.64 6.40 -5.17
CA ASP A 22 -26.04 6.58 -4.75
C ASP A 22 -26.31 5.89 -3.41
N GLY A 23 -25.79 4.67 -3.24
CA GLY A 23 -25.91 3.92 -1.98
C GLY A 23 -25.21 4.63 -0.83
N LEU A 24 -24.04 5.21 -1.09
CA LEU A 24 -23.26 5.96 -0.10
C LEU A 24 -23.92 7.30 0.27
N LYS A 25 -24.47 8.03 -0.71
CA LYS A 25 -25.27 9.25 -0.47
C LYS A 25 -26.51 8.95 0.37
N ALA A 26 -27.17 7.81 0.13
CA ALA A 26 -28.31 7.37 0.94
C ALA A 26 -27.88 7.06 2.38
N ALA A 27 -26.80 6.29 2.58
CA ALA A 27 -26.29 5.97 3.92
C ALA A 27 -25.96 7.23 4.75
N LEU A 28 -25.40 8.25 4.11
CA LEU A 28 -25.10 9.55 4.75
C LEU A 28 -26.34 10.32 5.21
N ARG A 29 -27.54 10.00 4.70
CA ARG A 29 -28.81 10.62 5.12
C ARG A 29 -29.58 9.77 6.12
N GLU A 30 -29.16 8.53 6.33
CA GLU A 30 -29.83 7.56 7.21
C GLU A 30 -29.21 7.52 8.61
N ASP A 31 -28.49 8.57 9.01
CA ASP A 31 -27.86 8.69 10.33
C ASP A 31 -26.98 7.46 10.67
N SER A 32 -26.19 7.01 9.69
CA SER A 32 -25.36 5.82 9.83
C SER A 32 -24.10 6.09 10.65
N ASP A 33 -23.80 5.23 11.63
CA ASP A 33 -22.54 5.27 12.37
C ASP A 33 -21.36 4.66 11.58
N ILE A 34 -21.64 3.59 10.83
CA ILE A 34 -20.64 2.76 10.13
C ILE A 34 -21.10 2.50 8.71
N VAL A 35 -20.20 2.68 7.75
CA VAL A 35 -20.47 2.40 6.33
C VAL A 35 -19.42 1.45 5.77
N LEU A 36 -19.87 0.36 5.15
CA LEU A 36 -19.02 -0.53 4.36
C LEU A 36 -19.26 -0.25 2.88
N VAL A 37 -18.27 0.34 2.23
CA VAL A 37 -18.23 0.54 0.79
C VAL A 37 -17.51 -0.67 0.18
N GLY A 38 -18.20 -1.41 -0.70
CA GLY A 38 -17.67 -2.63 -1.30
C GLY A 38 -16.28 -2.45 -1.92
N GLU A 39 -16.19 -1.80 -3.08
CA GLU A 39 -14.92 -1.49 -3.72
C GLU A 39 -14.87 -0.02 -4.14
N MET A 40 -13.76 0.65 -3.84
CA MET A 40 -13.56 2.07 -4.17
C MET A 40 -12.76 2.20 -5.47
N ARG A 41 -13.43 2.05 -6.61
CA ARG A 41 -12.80 2.07 -7.94
C ARG A 41 -12.61 3.46 -8.51
N ASP A 42 -13.67 4.26 -8.44
CA ASP A 42 -13.79 5.55 -9.11
C ASP A 42 -13.62 6.73 -8.15
N LEU A 43 -13.35 7.89 -8.73
CA LEU A 43 -13.14 9.15 -8.02
C LEU A 43 -14.36 9.50 -7.15
N GLU A 44 -15.57 9.33 -7.66
CA GLU A 44 -16.79 9.73 -6.95
C GLU A 44 -16.98 8.92 -5.66
N THR A 45 -16.82 7.60 -5.74
CA THR A 45 -16.91 6.69 -4.60
C THR A 45 -15.83 6.99 -3.56
N ILE A 46 -14.58 7.17 -3.99
CA ILE A 46 -13.47 7.53 -3.08
C ILE A 46 -13.72 8.89 -2.42
N SER A 47 -14.17 9.88 -3.17
CA SER A 47 -14.45 11.23 -2.68
C SER A 47 -15.55 11.24 -1.62
N LEU A 48 -16.64 10.51 -1.85
CA LEU A 48 -17.74 10.39 -0.90
C LEU A 48 -17.31 9.63 0.36
N ALA A 49 -16.55 8.54 0.21
CA ALA A 49 -16.05 7.76 1.35
C ALA A 49 -15.11 8.60 2.23
N LEU A 50 -14.23 9.39 1.62
CA LEU A 50 -13.33 10.28 2.34
C LEU A 50 -14.10 11.41 3.05
N THR A 51 -15.11 11.97 2.40
CA THR A 51 -15.98 12.99 3.01
C THR A 51 -16.74 12.43 4.20
N ALA A 52 -17.32 11.23 4.06
CA ALA A 52 -18.01 10.53 5.14
C ALA A 52 -17.10 10.31 6.36
N ALA A 53 -15.88 9.82 6.10
CA ALA A 53 -14.89 9.58 7.15
C ALA A 53 -14.46 10.89 7.85
N GLU A 54 -14.27 11.98 7.09
CA GLU A 54 -13.95 13.30 7.65
C GLU A 54 -15.07 13.84 8.56
N THR A 55 -16.33 13.55 8.24
CA THR A 55 -17.49 13.94 9.06
C THR A 55 -17.70 13.08 10.31
N GLY A 56 -16.86 12.06 10.53
CA GLY A 56 -16.86 11.25 11.75
C GLY A 56 -17.46 9.85 11.61
N LEU A 57 -17.94 9.45 10.41
CA LEU A 57 -18.41 8.08 10.19
C LEU A 57 -17.23 7.10 10.14
N LEU A 58 -17.44 5.89 10.65
CA LEU A 58 -16.47 4.81 10.43
C LEU A 58 -16.69 4.17 9.06
N VAL A 59 -15.77 4.44 8.13
CA VAL A 59 -15.85 3.92 6.77
C VAL A 59 -14.89 2.77 6.57
N PHE A 60 -15.43 1.62 6.18
CA PHE A 60 -14.67 0.50 5.63
C PHE A 60 -14.75 0.53 4.11
N GLY A 61 -13.61 0.36 3.43
CA GLY A 61 -13.54 0.30 1.98
C GLY A 61 -12.47 -0.67 1.52
N THR A 62 -12.64 -1.28 0.34
CA THR A 62 -11.61 -2.14 -0.25
C THR A 62 -11.01 -1.53 -1.52
N LEU A 63 -9.72 -1.77 -1.72
CA LEU A 63 -8.97 -1.44 -2.94
C LEU A 63 -8.10 -2.63 -3.33
N HIS A 64 -7.84 -2.79 -4.63
CA HIS A 64 -6.94 -3.83 -5.17
C HIS A 64 -5.47 -3.43 -5.11
N THR A 65 -4.98 -3.17 -3.91
CA THR A 65 -3.57 -2.81 -3.65
C THR A 65 -2.93 -3.81 -2.72
N ASN A 66 -1.64 -4.12 -2.95
CA ASN A 66 -0.95 -5.20 -2.25
C ASN A 66 -0.15 -4.78 -1.02
N ASN A 67 -0.11 -3.48 -0.68
CA ASN A 67 0.52 -2.95 0.52
C ASN A 67 -0.06 -1.58 0.87
N ALA A 68 0.16 -1.13 2.11
CA ALA A 68 -0.40 0.09 2.66
C ALA A 68 0.04 1.35 1.91
N ARG A 69 1.30 1.38 1.46
CA ARG A 69 1.83 2.50 0.67
C ARG A 69 1.03 2.70 -0.61
N LYS A 70 0.87 1.64 -1.41
CA LYS A 70 0.12 1.70 -2.67
C LYS A 70 -1.35 2.00 -2.45
N THR A 71 -1.95 1.57 -1.32
CA THR A 71 -3.32 1.96 -0.96
C THR A 71 -3.42 3.47 -0.82
N ILE A 72 -2.51 4.10 -0.07
CA ILE A 72 -2.48 5.55 0.12
C ILE A 72 -2.21 6.27 -1.20
N ASP A 73 -1.20 5.83 -1.97
CA ASP A 73 -0.89 6.40 -3.29
C ASP A 73 -2.15 6.36 -4.18
N ARG A 74 -2.82 5.21 -4.27
CA ARG A 74 -4.03 5.03 -5.08
C ARG A 74 -5.19 5.92 -4.64
N MET A 75 -5.41 6.09 -3.33
CA MET A 75 -6.45 6.98 -2.80
C MET A 75 -6.24 8.44 -3.21
N VAL A 76 -4.99 8.87 -3.42
CA VAL A 76 -4.65 10.23 -3.82
C VAL A 76 -4.63 10.38 -5.35
N ASP A 77 -4.05 9.41 -6.06
CA ASP A 77 -3.74 9.51 -7.49
C ASP A 77 -4.97 9.48 -8.41
N VAL A 78 -6.13 9.02 -7.91
CA VAL A 78 -7.39 9.12 -8.65
C VAL A 78 -7.87 10.56 -8.82
N PHE A 79 -7.38 11.50 -7.99
CA PHE A 79 -7.78 12.90 -8.05
C PHE A 79 -6.87 13.71 -8.97
N PRO A 80 -7.42 14.75 -9.64
CA PRO A 80 -6.63 15.73 -10.39
C PRO A 80 -5.54 16.36 -9.52
N ALA A 81 -4.37 16.65 -10.11
CA ALA A 81 -3.17 17.11 -9.40
C ALA A 81 -3.41 18.32 -8.47
N ASN A 82 -4.27 19.26 -8.88
CA ASN A 82 -4.63 20.44 -8.09
C ASN A 82 -5.45 20.13 -6.82
N LYS A 83 -6.08 18.94 -6.74
CA LYS A 83 -6.85 18.49 -5.57
C LYS A 83 -6.07 17.53 -4.67
N GLN A 84 -4.97 16.95 -5.15
CA GLN A 84 -4.24 15.92 -4.40
C GLN A 84 -3.71 16.40 -3.04
N ALA A 85 -3.27 17.66 -2.93
CA ALA A 85 -2.81 18.21 -1.64
C ALA A 85 -3.94 18.28 -0.59
N GLN A 86 -5.15 18.66 -1.01
CA GLN A 86 -6.34 18.66 -0.16
C GLN A 86 -6.70 17.22 0.25
N VAL A 87 -6.72 16.29 -0.71
CA VAL A 87 -7.04 14.87 -0.46
C VAL A 87 -6.04 14.25 0.51
N ARG A 88 -4.74 14.52 0.38
CA ARG A 88 -3.73 14.08 1.36
C ARG A 88 -4.02 14.60 2.76
N THR A 89 -4.47 15.85 2.88
CA THR A 89 -4.81 16.44 4.18
C THR A 89 -6.01 15.73 4.81
N MET A 90 -7.09 15.54 4.05
CA MET A 90 -8.28 14.81 4.51
C MET A 90 -7.94 13.36 4.88
N LEU A 91 -7.18 12.66 4.03
CA LEU A 91 -6.76 11.28 4.29
C LEU A 91 -5.89 11.17 5.54
N ALA A 92 -4.97 12.11 5.76
CA ALA A 92 -4.13 12.13 6.94
C ALA A 92 -4.91 12.33 8.25
N ASN A 93 -6.06 13.00 8.19
CA ASN A 93 -6.93 13.25 9.35
C ASN A 93 -7.90 12.08 9.61
N SER A 94 -8.43 11.48 8.54
CA SER A 94 -9.50 10.50 8.61
C SER A 94 -9.04 9.03 8.61
N LEU A 95 -7.86 8.72 8.05
CA LEU A 95 -7.35 7.35 7.98
C LEU A 95 -7.14 6.77 9.38
N ARG A 96 -7.70 5.59 9.64
CA ARG A 96 -7.49 4.83 10.88
C ARG A 96 -6.46 3.72 10.73
N GLY A 97 -6.44 3.05 9.58
CA GLY A 97 -5.45 2.05 9.27
C GLY A 97 -5.66 1.45 7.89
N VAL A 98 -4.67 0.68 7.44
CA VAL A 98 -4.72 -0.08 6.21
C VAL A 98 -4.35 -1.53 6.52
N LEU A 99 -5.19 -2.46 6.09
CA LEU A 99 -4.93 -3.89 6.13
C LEU A 99 -4.75 -4.38 4.69
N ALA A 100 -3.52 -4.71 4.31
CA ALA A 100 -3.23 -5.28 3.00
C ALA A 100 -3.00 -6.79 3.15
N GLN A 101 -3.85 -7.59 2.51
CA GLN A 101 -3.83 -9.05 2.63
C GLN A 101 -3.27 -9.71 1.37
N LEU A 102 -2.41 -10.71 1.56
CA LEU A 102 -2.04 -11.68 0.54
C LEU A 102 -2.47 -13.08 0.99
N LEU A 103 -2.77 -13.94 0.02
CA LEU A 103 -2.99 -15.37 0.25
C LEU A 103 -1.79 -16.14 -0.31
N LEU A 104 -1.06 -16.81 0.58
CA LEU A 104 0.08 -17.65 0.25
C LEU A 104 -0.39 -19.09 0.14
N LYS A 105 0.17 -19.87 -0.79
CA LYS A 105 0.00 -21.33 -0.78
C LYS A 105 0.69 -21.92 0.46
N LYS A 106 -0.01 -22.82 1.16
CA LYS A 106 0.60 -23.56 2.27
C LYS A 106 1.62 -24.56 1.74
N ALA A 107 2.71 -24.78 2.49
CA ALA A 107 3.74 -25.75 2.14
C ALA A 107 3.19 -27.18 2.07
N ASP A 108 2.17 -27.50 2.87
CA ASP A 108 1.51 -28.81 2.93
C ASP A 108 0.54 -29.09 1.76
N GLY A 109 0.30 -28.12 0.88
CA GLY A 109 -0.64 -28.23 -0.24
C GLY A 109 -2.12 -28.25 0.13
N THR A 110 -2.48 -28.14 1.42
CA THR A 110 -3.88 -28.25 1.90
C THR A 110 -4.74 -27.02 1.60
N GLY A 111 -4.13 -25.93 1.14
CA GLY A 111 -4.85 -24.71 0.77
C GLY A 111 -3.97 -23.47 0.84
N ARG A 112 -4.55 -22.38 1.34
CA ARG A 112 -3.90 -21.08 1.46
C ARG A 112 -3.91 -20.57 2.89
N ILE A 113 -2.94 -19.74 3.22
CA ILE A 113 -2.85 -19.00 4.48
C ILE A 113 -2.84 -17.50 4.18
N ALA A 114 -3.61 -16.73 4.95
CA ALA A 114 -3.61 -15.28 4.84
C ALA A 114 -2.40 -14.70 5.57
N VAL A 115 -1.72 -13.76 4.92
CA VAL A 115 -0.68 -12.92 5.50
C VAL A 115 -1.06 -11.47 5.30
N ASN A 116 -0.85 -10.65 6.32
CA ASN A 116 -1.32 -9.27 6.34
C ASN A 116 -0.16 -8.32 6.60
N GLU A 117 -0.14 -7.20 5.88
CA GLU A 117 0.51 -5.98 6.31
C GLU A 117 -0.51 -5.09 7.01
N ILE A 118 -0.11 -4.54 8.14
CA ILE A 118 -0.96 -3.71 9.00
C ILE A 118 -0.26 -2.37 9.19
N LEU A 119 -0.88 -1.32 8.67
CA LEU A 119 -0.55 0.07 9.00
C LEU A 119 -1.62 0.61 9.93
N VAL A 120 -1.22 1.08 11.10
CA VAL A 120 -2.11 1.82 12.02
C VAL A 120 -1.80 3.30 11.88
N SER A 121 -2.83 4.14 11.79
CA SER A 121 -2.63 5.58 11.66
C SER A 121 -2.17 6.19 12.98
N ASN A 122 -1.02 6.87 12.95
CA ASN A 122 -0.48 7.65 14.06
C ASN A 122 0.05 9.00 13.54
N ASN A 123 0.56 9.86 14.43
CA ASN A 123 1.05 11.18 14.06
C ASN A 123 2.12 11.16 12.95
N ALA A 124 3.01 10.16 12.96
CA ALA A 124 4.05 10.02 11.94
C ALA A 124 3.46 9.63 10.57
N VAL A 125 2.52 8.69 10.55
CA VAL A 125 1.79 8.30 9.34
C VAL A 125 1.04 9.50 8.76
N SER A 126 0.27 10.23 9.58
CA SER A 126 -0.46 11.42 9.14
C SER A 126 0.47 12.51 8.59
N ALA A 127 1.65 12.74 9.21
CA ALA A 127 2.64 13.69 8.71
C ALA A 127 3.19 13.27 7.34
N ILE A 128 3.58 12.00 7.19
CA ILE A 128 4.08 11.44 5.94
C ILE A 128 3.05 11.57 4.81
N ILE A 129 1.76 11.28 5.10
CA ILE A 129 0.68 11.42 4.12
C ILE A 129 0.54 12.89 3.71
N ARG A 130 0.55 13.86 4.63
CA ARG A 130 0.47 15.30 4.30
C ARG A 130 1.63 15.76 3.41
N GLU A 131 2.84 15.32 3.73
CA GLU A 131 4.06 15.61 2.95
C GLU A 131 4.07 14.93 1.58
N GLY A 132 3.24 13.90 1.35
CA GLY A 132 3.29 13.08 0.15
C GLY A 132 4.52 12.18 0.07
N ALA A 133 5.19 11.93 1.20
CA ALA A 133 6.43 11.17 1.27
C ALA A 133 6.19 9.67 1.55
N THR A 134 5.24 9.05 0.85
CA THR A 134 4.72 7.71 1.15
C THR A 134 5.78 6.61 1.13
N GLN A 135 6.90 6.81 0.44
CA GLN A 135 8.08 5.94 0.50
C GLN A 135 8.62 5.71 1.93
N LYS A 136 8.40 6.66 2.85
CA LYS A 136 8.83 6.55 4.26
C LYS A 136 7.91 5.66 5.11
N LEU A 137 6.74 5.28 4.61
CA LEU A 137 5.75 4.51 5.39
C LEU A 137 6.26 3.14 5.81
N GLN A 138 7.11 2.50 4.98
CA GLN A 138 7.69 1.21 5.31
C GLN A 138 8.47 1.27 6.63
N ASP A 139 9.35 2.25 6.78
CA ASP A 139 10.16 2.43 7.99
C ASP A 139 9.27 2.66 9.23
N VAL A 140 8.17 3.39 9.05
CA VAL A 140 7.20 3.63 10.11
C VAL A 140 6.45 2.36 10.50
N ILE A 141 6.05 1.51 9.54
CA ILE A 141 5.40 0.23 9.83
C ILE A 141 6.33 -0.67 10.63
N VAL A 142 7.60 -0.78 10.21
CA VAL A 142 8.61 -1.61 10.90
C VAL A 142 8.86 -1.11 12.32
N ALA A 143 9.06 0.21 12.50
CA ALA A 143 9.24 0.81 13.83
C ALA A 143 7.97 0.73 14.69
N GLY A 144 6.79 0.69 14.06
CA GLY A 144 5.47 0.68 14.69
C GLY A 144 5.01 -0.67 15.23
N LYS A 145 5.87 -1.70 15.26
CA LYS A 145 5.49 -3.05 15.73
C LYS A 145 4.85 -3.07 17.12
N GLY A 146 5.35 -2.23 18.05
CA GLY A 146 4.78 -2.08 19.39
C GLY A 146 3.38 -1.45 19.42
N GLN A 147 2.96 -0.81 18.33
CA GLN A 147 1.62 -0.23 18.14
C GLN A 147 0.69 -1.17 17.36
N GLY A 148 1.08 -2.44 17.16
CA GLY A 148 0.32 -3.41 16.40
C GLY A 148 0.49 -3.32 14.87
N MET A 149 1.46 -2.53 14.39
CA MET A 149 1.81 -2.53 12.97
C MET A 149 2.58 -3.81 12.62
N GLN A 150 2.47 -4.22 11.36
CA GLN A 150 3.12 -5.43 10.85
C GLN A 150 3.53 -5.19 9.40
N PHE A 151 4.81 -5.35 9.09
CA PHE A 151 5.30 -5.26 7.72
C PHE A 151 5.08 -6.58 6.97
N MET A 152 4.74 -6.51 5.68
CA MET A 152 4.41 -7.70 4.89
C MET A 152 5.53 -8.75 4.91
N ASP A 153 6.77 -8.34 4.64
CA ASP A 153 7.88 -9.28 4.54
C ASP A 153 8.23 -9.90 5.89
N ASP A 154 8.09 -9.17 6.99
CA ASP A 154 8.28 -9.73 8.33
C ASP A 154 7.23 -10.81 8.63
N ALA A 155 5.98 -10.59 8.20
CA ALA A 155 4.89 -11.54 8.35
C ALA A 155 5.10 -12.78 7.47
N ILE A 156 5.55 -12.61 6.22
CA ILE A 156 5.89 -13.72 5.33
C ILE A 156 7.07 -14.52 5.92
N LEU A 157 8.10 -13.84 6.42
CA LEU A 157 9.27 -14.47 7.02
C LEU A 157 8.89 -15.30 8.26
N ALA A 158 7.97 -14.81 9.09
CA ALA A 158 7.48 -15.57 10.25
C ALA A 158 6.76 -16.86 9.85
N LEU A 159 6.00 -16.86 8.75
CA LEU A 159 5.34 -18.06 8.22
C LEU A 159 6.34 -19.03 7.57
N LEU A 160 7.36 -18.50 6.89
CA LEU A 160 8.45 -19.29 6.33
C LEU A 160 9.24 -20.00 7.44
N GLN A 161 9.57 -19.31 8.53
CA GLN A 161 10.30 -19.87 9.68
C GLN A 161 9.51 -20.95 10.43
N GLN A 162 8.18 -20.99 10.27
CA GLN A 162 7.31 -22.02 10.83
C GLN A 162 7.04 -23.17 9.85
N ASP A 163 7.71 -23.18 8.69
CA ASP A 163 7.50 -24.14 7.59
C ASP A 163 6.05 -24.18 7.07
N LEU A 164 5.25 -23.15 7.33
CA LEU A 164 3.85 -23.05 6.86
C LEU A 164 3.78 -22.67 5.38
N VAL A 165 4.82 -22.03 4.86
CA VAL A 165 4.94 -21.57 3.47
C VAL A 165 6.33 -21.93 2.94
N SER A 166 6.41 -22.38 1.68
CA SER A 166 7.69 -22.76 1.08
C SER A 166 8.59 -21.54 0.81
N PRO A 167 9.92 -21.72 0.75
CA PRO A 167 10.84 -20.65 0.36
C PRO A 167 10.50 -20.03 -1.00
N HIS A 168 10.08 -20.87 -1.96
CA HIS A 168 9.63 -20.42 -3.27
C HIS A 168 8.43 -19.47 -3.18
N GLU A 169 7.36 -19.87 -2.48
CA GLU A 169 6.15 -19.05 -2.36
C GLU A 169 6.43 -17.75 -1.59
N ALA A 170 7.21 -17.83 -0.51
CA ALA A 170 7.66 -16.67 0.25
C ALA A 170 8.46 -15.69 -0.65
N PHE A 171 9.45 -16.21 -1.40
CA PHE A 171 10.22 -15.42 -2.36
C PHE A 171 9.32 -14.79 -3.42
N MET A 172 8.37 -15.53 -4.01
CA MET A 172 7.50 -15.02 -5.06
C MET A 172 6.56 -13.92 -4.57
N LYS A 173 6.18 -13.91 -3.29
CA LYS A 173 5.22 -12.95 -2.72
C LYS A 173 5.84 -11.79 -1.95
N ALA A 174 7.10 -11.90 -1.54
CA ALA A 174 7.84 -10.86 -0.84
C ALA A 174 7.98 -9.56 -1.65
N ILE A 175 8.06 -8.44 -0.94
CA ILE A 175 8.40 -7.12 -1.47
C ILE A 175 9.91 -7.04 -1.72
N ASP A 176 10.72 -7.34 -0.71
CA ASP A 176 12.17 -7.44 -0.81
C ASP A 176 12.61 -8.89 -1.10
N LYS A 177 12.79 -9.18 -2.39
CA LYS A 177 13.24 -10.48 -2.88
C LYS A 177 14.62 -10.89 -2.32
N ALA A 178 15.50 -9.93 -2.05
CA ALA A 178 16.86 -10.22 -1.60
C ALA A 178 16.86 -10.90 -0.21
N LEU A 179 15.95 -10.49 0.67
CA LEU A 179 15.78 -11.09 1.99
C LEU A 179 15.44 -12.58 1.92
N PHE A 180 14.64 -12.99 0.92
CA PHE A 180 14.14 -14.34 0.79
C PHE A 180 14.99 -15.25 -0.10
N LYS A 181 15.80 -14.66 -1.00
CA LYS A 181 16.66 -15.39 -1.94
C LYS A 181 17.56 -16.44 -1.27
N LYS A 182 18.07 -16.14 -0.06
CA LYS A 182 18.94 -17.04 0.71
C LYS A 182 18.26 -18.34 1.16
N PHE A 183 16.93 -18.37 1.22
CA PHE A 183 16.16 -19.56 1.59
C PHE A 183 15.80 -20.43 0.37
N LEU A 184 16.02 -19.94 -0.86
CA LEU A 184 15.71 -20.71 -2.06
C LEU A 184 16.60 -21.96 -2.15
N PRO A 185 16.02 -23.11 -2.54
CA PRO A 185 16.79 -24.33 -2.76
C PRO A 185 17.74 -24.16 -3.97
N SER A 186 18.77 -25.00 -4.01
CA SER A 186 19.92 -24.88 -4.91
C SER A 186 19.55 -24.78 -6.40
N ASP A 187 18.54 -25.54 -6.80
CA ASP A 187 17.96 -25.63 -8.13
C ASP A 187 17.17 -24.37 -8.54
N GLU A 188 16.67 -23.60 -7.57
CA GLU A 188 15.93 -22.36 -7.80
C GLU A 188 16.79 -21.09 -7.61
N ARG A 189 18.08 -21.21 -7.28
CA ARG A 189 18.93 -20.03 -7.06
C ARG A 189 19.03 -19.11 -8.28
N ALA A 190 19.00 -19.68 -9.48
CA ALA A 190 19.00 -18.93 -10.74
C ALA A 190 17.77 -18.01 -10.89
N LEU A 191 16.63 -18.39 -10.29
CA LEU A 191 15.43 -17.54 -10.22
C LEU A 191 15.73 -16.28 -9.39
N GLY A 192 16.43 -16.45 -8.27
CA GLY A 192 16.87 -15.35 -7.42
C GLY A 192 17.87 -14.39 -8.08
N ASP A 193 18.70 -14.87 -8.99
CA ASP A 193 19.63 -14.05 -9.77
C ASP A 193 18.91 -13.24 -10.86
N SER A 194 17.91 -13.84 -11.50
CA SER A 194 17.15 -13.21 -12.60
C SER A 194 16.23 -12.08 -12.14
N VAL A 195 15.69 -12.15 -10.92
CA VAL A 195 14.73 -11.17 -10.38
C VAL A 195 15.43 -10.02 -9.63
N GLY A 196 16.64 -10.25 -9.10
CA GLY A 196 17.41 -9.26 -8.34
C GLY A 196 18.18 -8.23 -9.18
N GLY A 197 18.33 -8.47 -10.49
CA GLY A 197 19.17 -7.64 -11.37
C GLY A 197 18.67 -6.22 -11.67
N MET A 198 17.41 -5.89 -11.37
CA MET A 198 16.84 -4.57 -11.74
C MET A 198 17.20 -3.41 -10.80
N ARG A 199 18.07 -3.59 -9.79
CA ARG A 199 18.49 -2.50 -8.88
C ARG A 199 19.99 -2.18 -8.89
N GLU A 200 20.85 -2.99 -9.49
CA GLU A 200 22.31 -2.76 -9.40
C GLU A 200 22.92 -2.01 -10.60
N GLU A 201 22.27 -1.98 -11.77
CA GLU A 201 22.83 -1.33 -12.96
C GLU A 201 22.86 0.21 -12.93
N GLN A 202 22.22 0.86 -11.95
CA GLN A 202 22.30 2.33 -11.79
C GLN A 202 23.40 2.81 -10.82
N ARG A 203 24.24 1.92 -10.27
CA ARG A 203 25.30 2.28 -9.30
C ARG A 203 26.74 2.06 -9.75
N ARG A 204 27.00 1.66 -11.00
CA ARG A 204 28.37 1.50 -11.51
C ARG A 204 28.60 2.23 -12.82
N MET A 205 28.92 3.52 -12.73
CA MET A 205 29.79 4.19 -13.70
C MET A 205 31.12 4.49 -12.99
N PRO A 206 32.23 3.82 -13.33
CA PRO A 206 33.53 4.20 -12.79
C PRO A 206 34.05 5.43 -13.54
N GLY A 207 34.41 6.47 -12.79
CA GLY A 207 35.20 7.58 -13.30
C GLY A 207 36.66 7.17 -13.53
N GLY A 208 37.28 7.81 -14.53
CA GLY A 208 38.72 7.79 -14.81
C GLY A 208 38.96 7.96 -16.32
N GLY A 209 39.66 8.95 -16.84
CA GLY A 209 40.56 9.89 -16.18
C GLY A 209 41.04 11.00 -17.12
N ILE A 210 42.00 11.73 -16.56
CA ILE A 210 42.59 13.01 -16.91
C ILE A 210 43.30 13.02 -18.29
N GLY A 211 43.09 14.10 -19.05
CA GLY A 211 43.97 14.55 -20.13
C GLY A 211 44.07 16.09 -20.09
N ARG A 212 45.29 16.59 -19.84
CA ARG A 212 45.63 18.02 -19.63
C ARG A 212 46.10 18.70 -20.92
N ALA A 213 45.92 20.03 -20.95
CA ALA A 213 46.63 21.07 -21.71
C ALA A 213 46.32 21.14 -23.23
N ALA A 214 46.28 22.29 -23.92
CA ALA A 214 46.69 23.68 -23.67
C ALA A 214 45.93 24.61 -24.66
N GLY A 215 45.86 25.92 -24.38
CA GLY A 215 45.53 26.92 -25.40
C GLY A 215 44.90 28.19 -24.86
N VAL A 216 45.73 29.17 -24.51
CA VAL A 216 45.34 30.52 -24.06
C VAL A 216 45.45 31.50 -25.23
N ALA A 217 44.42 32.38 -25.32
CA ALA A 217 44.38 33.73 -25.92
C ALA A 217 44.21 33.89 -27.45
N PRO A 218 43.79 35.08 -27.97
CA PRO A 218 43.40 36.32 -27.26
C PRO A 218 42.05 36.94 -27.70
N MET A 219 41.60 37.92 -26.89
CA MET A 219 40.63 38.95 -27.26
C MET A 219 41.13 39.89 -28.38
N SER A 220 40.16 40.47 -29.11
CA SER A 220 40.00 41.91 -29.49
C SER A 220 39.48 42.09 -30.94
N PRO A 221 39.11 43.30 -31.40
CA PRO A 221 37.84 43.98 -31.07
C PRO A 221 37.08 44.49 -32.32
N ARG A 222 35.77 44.78 -32.19
CA ARG A 222 35.05 45.96 -32.72
C ARG A 222 33.56 45.87 -32.40
#